data_AF-A0A7V6DDH7-F1
#
_entry.id   AF-A0A7V6DDH7-F1
#
_cell.length_a   1.000
_cell.length_b   1.000
_cell.length_c   1.000
_cell.angle_alpha   90.00
_cell.angle_beta   90.00
_cell.angle_gamma   90.00
#
_symmetry.space_group_name_H-M   'P 1'
#
loop_
_entity.id
_entity.type
_entity.pdbx_description
1 polymer ?
#
loop_
_entity_poly.entity_id
_entity_poly.type
_entity_poly.pdbx_seq_one_letter_code
_entity_poly.pdbx_strand_id
1 'polypeptide(L)'
;MPGASAQRGQTLIVAVVVLFVMMFMGALFVAIIGRNLENAARSGRVTDVQYFAEAGIQYADQQLTYSEEGADWRPVPANLPPDQCRDPDYPWLRPFAPQESTTLSPCGTPVAGPSGGYSRVLFENGRALIRVSYNPRPYNPNDPESGPLSRFIKIESIGRVGRIDPNDPTMLTAAATGLRREMVAYKAIGITDYLRFVTNRDQRANAVVELGVPDGIVGHDANGNPIPVRLVWGSSTSGAPIRVNGTVKWYGEVQLTLNPQQGDRIEVAGDIVLAPRAQVTVNGNALLPSSSATFNTYGGIVRDGRAGVGVDGGGRSITRLEPPLIDLPDPATNVSRYWSMTRNSGALIGGRNSGLFGFGRGIYINNRADVLREPGLFGGPTVRSELLRQVDSRNWQGPYYVPPGAIIRLNPFGFTIQLTRGRWRAPNGAPTNAVTMVCSYLPDGRLSQDLLDPSLNKAAVGLP
;
A
#
# COMPACT_ATOMS: atom_id res chain seq x y z
N MET A 1 68.50 -53.50 61.48
CA MET A 1 67.73 -52.25 61.30
C MET A 1 68.69 -51.11 60.98
N PRO A 2 68.61 -50.53 59.76
CA PRO A 2 68.75 -49.10 59.53
C PRO A 2 67.42 -48.59 58.91
N GLY A 3 66.81 -47.47 59.28
CA GLY A 3 67.36 -46.14 59.47
C GLY A 3 66.58 -45.21 58.53
N ALA A 4 65.36 -44.84 58.93
CA ALA A 4 64.44 -44.02 58.15
C ALA A 4 65.00 -42.60 57.93
N SER A 5 65.16 -42.19 56.67
CA SER A 5 65.48 -40.82 56.29
C SER A 5 64.44 -40.24 55.33
N ALA A 6 63.51 -39.49 55.93
CA ALA A 6 62.87 -38.27 55.43
C ALA A 6 62.22 -38.26 54.03
N GLN A 7 60.96 -38.73 53.97
CA GLN A 7 59.93 -38.28 53.03
C GLN A 7 59.51 -36.81 53.29
N ARG A 8 60.42 -35.84 53.11
CA ARG A 8 60.11 -34.40 53.27
C ARG A 8 60.13 -33.57 51.98
N GLY A 9 60.61 -34.12 50.86
CA GLY A 9 60.62 -33.44 49.55
C GLY A 9 59.45 -33.80 48.61
N GLN A 10 58.84 -34.97 48.78
CA GLN A 10 57.83 -35.49 47.85
C GLN A 10 56.47 -34.80 48.00
N THR A 11 56.09 -34.44 49.23
CA THR A 11 54.84 -33.70 49.53
C THR A 11 54.85 -32.28 48.95
N LEU A 12 56.02 -31.63 48.91
CA LEU A 12 56.18 -30.29 48.34
C LEU A 12 55.99 -30.33 46.81
N ILE A 13 56.57 -31.32 46.13
CA ILE A 13 56.43 -31.49 44.68
C ILE A 13 54.97 -31.76 44.32
N VAL A 14 54.28 -32.63 45.07
CA VAL A 14 52.84 -32.88 44.87
C VAL A 14 52.02 -31.61 45.09
N ALA A 15 52.30 -30.84 46.14
CA ALA A 15 51.60 -29.58 46.41
C ALA A 15 51.81 -28.53 45.30
N VAL A 16 53.03 -28.40 44.77
CA VAL A 16 53.34 -27.45 43.67
C VAL A 16 52.68 -27.88 42.36
N VAL A 17 52.69 -29.18 42.04
CA VAL A 17 52.01 -29.69 40.84
C VAL A 17 50.50 -29.48 40.95
N VAL A 18 49.89 -29.74 42.11
CA VAL A 18 48.46 -29.49 42.35
C VAL A 18 48.12 -28.00 42.23
N LEU A 19 48.94 -27.11 42.80
CA LEU A 19 48.76 -25.67 42.67
C LEU A 19 48.85 -25.20 41.21
N PHE A 20 49.80 -25.74 40.44
CA PHE A 20 49.97 -25.41 39.03
C PHE A 20 48.78 -25.90 38.18
N VAL A 21 48.30 -27.12 38.42
CA VAL A 21 47.11 -27.65 37.76
C VAL A 21 45.87 -26.85 38.13
N MET A 22 45.70 -26.46 39.40
CA MET A 22 44.60 -25.58 39.83
C MET A 22 44.66 -24.21 39.16
N MET A 23 45.85 -23.61 39.02
CA MET A 23 46.03 -22.33 38.32
C MET A 23 45.64 -22.44 36.84
N PHE A 24 46.06 -23.51 36.16
CA PHE A 24 45.70 -23.75 34.76
C PHE A 24 44.20 -24.00 34.57
N MET A 25 43.59 -24.80 35.44
CA MET A 25 42.14 -25.03 35.42
C MET A 25 41.36 -23.73 35.69
N GLY A 26 41.83 -22.90 36.64
CA GLY A 26 41.24 -21.59 36.91
C GLY A 26 41.31 -20.63 35.71
N ALA A 27 42.48 -20.53 35.06
CA ALA A 27 42.66 -19.70 33.87
C ALA A 27 41.79 -20.18 32.68
N LEU A 28 41.72 -21.50 32.46
CA LEU A 28 40.88 -22.08 31.42
C LEU A 28 39.39 -21.81 31.69
N PHE A 29 38.94 -21.93 32.94
CA PHE A 29 37.56 -21.66 33.33
C PHE A 29 37.17 -20.20 33.07
N VAL A 30 38.01 -19.24 33.45
CA VAL A 30 37.79 -17.81 33.17
C VAL A 30 37.74 -17.55 31.67
N ALA A 31 38.63 -18.16 30.88
CA ALA A 31 38.62 -18.02 29.42
C ALA A 31 37.35 -18.59 28.77
N ILE A 32 36.83 -19.73 29.26
CA ILE A 32 35.58 -20.32 28.77
C ILE A 32 34.38 -19.43 29.13
N ILE A 33 34.31 -18.90 30.36
CA ILE A 33 33.25 -17.97 30.77
C ILE A 33 33.29 -16.71 29.91
N GLY A 34 34.48 -16.13 29.67
CA GLY A 34 34.64 -14.96 28.82
C GLY A 34 34.07 -15.18 27.41
N ARG A 35 34.45 -16.30 26.77
CA ARG A 35 33.92 -16.68 25.45
C ARG A 35 32.42 -16.91 25.45
N ASN A 36 31.88 -17.56 26.48
CA ASN A 36 30.44 -17.81 26.59
C ASN A 36 29.64 -16.52 26.80
N LEU A 37 30.15 -15.58 27.59
CA LEU A 37 29.55 -14.25 27.77
C LEU A 37 29.56 -13.44 26.48
N GLU A 38 30.67 -13.47 25.72
CA GLU A 38 30.75 -12.80 24.41
C GLU A 38 29.76 -13.40 23.39
N ASN A 39 29.64 -14.73 23.36
CA ASN A 39 28.68 -15.42 22.50
C ASN A 39 27.22 -15.08 22.87
N ALA A 40 26.90 -15.06 24.18
CA ALA A 40 25.58 -14.67 24.66
C ALA A 40 25.26 -13.20 24.33
N ALA A 41 26.20 -12.28 24.56
CA ALA A 41 26.05 -10.87 24.24
C ALA A 41 25.93 -10.62 22.72
N ARG A 42 26.59 -11.42 21.89
CA ARG A 42 26.43 -11.36 20.43
C ARG A 42 25.05 -11.86 20.01
N SER A 43 24.57 -12.97 20.58
CA SER A 43 23.24 -13.52 20.30
C SER A 43 22.12 -12.55 20.68
N GLY A 44 22.25 -11.89 21.84
CA GLY A 44 21.34 -10.82 22.26
C GLY A 44 21.29 -9.68 21.25
N ARG A 45 22.46 -9.16 20.86
CA ARG A 45 22.55 -8.09 19.86
C ARG A 45 21.97 -8.48 18.50
N VAL A 46 22.13 -9.71 18.02
CA VAL A 46 21.50 -10.16 16.76
C VAL A 46 19.97 -10.07 16.85
N THR A 47 19.41 -10.45 17.99
CA THR A 47 17.97 -10.39 18.26
C THR A 47 17.49 -8.94 18.31
N ASP A 48 18.20 -8.06 19.01
CA ASP A 48 17.87 -6.63 19.10
C ASP A 48 17.88 -5.95 17.72
N VAL A 49 18.90 -6.24 16.92
CA VAL A 49 19.05 -5.70 15.57
C VAL A 49 17.91 -6.17 14.66
N GLN A 50 17.49 -7.44 14.78
CA GLN A 50 16.30 -7.94 14.09
C GLN A 50 15.04 -7.21 14.56
N TYR A 51 14.85 -7.06 15.86
CA TYR A 51 13.72 -6.32 16.43
C TYR A 51 13.64 -4.89 15.89
N PHE A 52 14.76 -4.17 15.81
CA PHE A 52 14.76 -2.81 15.24
C PHE A 52 14.47 -2.79 13.73
N ALA A 53 14.90 -3.79 12.97
CA ALA A 53 14.57 -3.89 11.55
C ALA A 53 13.06 -4.14 11.35
N GLU A 54 12.47 -5.02 12.16
CA GLU A 54 11.02 -5.26 12.18
C GLU A 54 10.24 -4.03 12.62
N ALA A 55 10.70 -3.33 13.66
CA ALA A 55 10.10 -2.08 14.13
C ALA A 55 10.13 -0.98 13.06
N GLY A 56 11.20 -0.90 12.25
CA GLY A 56 11.28 0.01 11.11
C GLY A 56 10.26 -0.31 10.02
N ILE A 57 10.05 -1.60 9.71
CA ILE A 57 8.99 -2.04 8.79
C ILE A 57 7.61 -1.69 9.36
N GLN A 58 7.36 -1.98 10.63
CA GLN A 58 6.08 -1.68 11.28
C GLN A 58 5.79 -0.19 11.31
N TYR A 59 6.81 0.65 11.57
CA TYR A 59 6.66 2.10 11.51
C TYR A 59 6.26 2.56 10.10
N ALA A 60 6.97 2.09 9.06
CA ALA A 60 6.62 2.42 7.67
C ALA A 60 5.23 1.90 7.30
N ASP A 61 4.86 0.68 7.73
CA ASP A 61 3.53 0.12 7.52
C ASP A 61 2.46 1.00 8.17
N GLN A 62 2.67 1.43 9.41
CA GLN A 62 1.77 2.32 10.13
C GLN A 62 1.60 3.65 9.41
N GLN A 63 2.68 4.26 8.92
CA GLN A 63 2.59 5.49 8.14
C GLN A 63 1.82 5.26 6.83
N LEU A 64 2.11 4.19 6.11
CA LEU A 64 1.39 3.85 4.87
C LEU A 64 -0.10 3.50 5.11
N THR A 65 -0.45 2.97 6.29
CA THR A 65 -1.83 2.60 6.65
C THR A 65 -2.62 3.76 7.23
N TYR A 66 -2.02 4.58 8.10
CA TYR A 66 -2.71 5.52 9.00
C TYR A 66 -2.39 7.00 8.76
N SER A 67 -1.28 7.37 8.10
CA SER A 67 -0.98 8.78 7.79
C SER A 67 -1.98 9.42 6.81
N GLU A 68 -1.95 10.74 6.68
CA GLU A 68 -2.75 11.46 5.67
C GLU A 68 -2.34 11.06 4.24
N GLU A 69 -1.04 10.93 3.99
CA GLU A 69 -0.48 10.61 2.67
C GLU A 69 -0.73 9.14 2.27
N GLY A 70 -0.92 8.25 3.25
CA GLY A 70 -1.25 6.85 2.99
C GLY A 70 -0.23 6.16 2.08
N ALA A 71 -0.67 5.62 0.94
CA ALA A 71 0.20 4.96 -0.04
C ALA A 71 1.26 5.89 -0.67
N ASP A 72 1.03 7.20 -0.66
CA ASP A 72 1.96 8.19 -1.19
C ASP A 72 3.03 8.61 -0.18
N TRP A 73 2.88 8.23 1.10
CA TRP A 73 3.82 8.58 2.15
C TRP A 73 5.23 8.07 1.85
N ARG A 74 6.22 8.95 1.91
CA ARG A 74 7.64 8.59 1.84
C ARG A 74 8.39 9.26 2.98
N PRO A 75 9.30 8.54 3.67
CA PRO A 75 10.11 9.18 4.68
C PRO A 75 11.09 10.15 4.00
N VAL A 76 11.28 11.33 4.59
CA VAL A 76 12.23 12.32 4.05
C VAL A 76 13.65 11.77 4.22
N PRO A 77 14.42 11.53 3.14
CA PRO A 77 15.76 10.98 3.24
C PRO A 77 16.68 11.90 4.04
N ALA A 78 17.56 11.34 4.87
CA ALA A 78 18.46 12.14 5.70
C ALA A 78 19.46 12.97 4.87
N ASN A 79 19.92 12.41 3.74
CA ASN A 79 20.86 13.04 2.80
C ASN A 79 22.04 13.72 3.52
N LEU A 80 22.75 12.96 4.37
CA LEU A 80 23.85 13.50 5.16
C LEU A 80 24.93 14.11 4.26
N PRO A 81 25.46 15.29 4.63
CA PRO A 81 26.50 15.95 3.86
C PRO A 81 27.84 15.19 3.98
N PRO A 82 28.73 15.30 2.98
CA PRO A 82 29.96 14.51 2.92
C PRO A 82 30.91 14.63 4.12
N ASP A 83 30.90 15.76 4.81
CA ASP A 83 31.69 16.04 6.00
C ASP A 83 31.26 15.22 7.23
N GLN A 84 30.05 14.65 7.23
CA GLN A 84 29.52 13.78 8.30
C GLN A 84 29.84 12.29 8.09
N CYS A 85 30.86 11.97 7.29
CA CYS A 85 31.27 10.60 6.97
C CYS A 85 31.78 9.76 8.15
N ARG A 86 31.90 10.35 9.35
CA ARG A 86 32.18 9.64 10.61
C ARG A 86 30.94 8.95 11.19
N ASP A 87 29.75 9.30 10.73
CA ASP A 87 28.53 8.62 11.12
C ASP A 87 28.57 7.14 10.63
N PRO A 88 28.39 6.15 11.53
CA PRO A 88 28.43 4.73 11.15
C PRO A 88 27.31 4.32 10.17
N ASP A 89 26.28 5.16 9.99
CA ASP A 89 25.19 4.95 9.02
C ASP A 89 25.35 5.76 7.74
N TYR A 90 26.42 6.56 7.60
CA TYR A 90 26.67 7.39 6.44
C TYR A 90 26.48 6.67 5.08
N PRO A 91 26.90 5.40 4.90
CA PRO A 91 26.71 4.68 3.63
C PRO A 91 25.24 4.57 3.17
N TRP A 92 24.28 4.64 4.10
CA TRP A 92 22.84 4.57 3.81
C TRP A 92 22.15 5.92 3.87
N LEU A 93 22.63 6.82 4.74
CA LEU A 93 22.04 8.14 4.91
C LEU A 93 22.57 9.19 3.93
N ARG A 94 23.63 8.89 3.19
CA ARG A 94 24.08 9.70 2.05
C ARG A 94 23.00 9.78 0.95
N PRO A 95 23.03 10.80 0.08
CA PRO A 95 22.13 10.91 -1.06
C PRO A 95 22.09 9.64 -1.94
N PHE A 96 20.89 9.29 -2.39
CA PHE A 96 20.72 8.23 -3.38
C PHE A 96 21.25 8.69 -4.75
N ALA A 97 21.98 7.81 -5.42
CA ALA A 97 22.34 7.95 -6.82
C ALA A 97 22.27 6.58 -7.52
N PRO A 98 21.93 6.50 -8.82
CA PRO A 98 21.85 5.21 -9.53
C PRO A 98 23.17 4.44 -9.59
N GLN A 99 24.30 5.16 -9.52
CA GLN A 99 25.65 4.62 -9.53
C GLN A 99 26.44 5.21 -8.36
N GLU A 100 27.48 4.49 -7.91
CA GLU A 100 28.41 5.03 -6.92
C GLU A 100 29.09 6.29 -7.46
N SER A 101 29.11 7.34 -6.64
CA SER A 101 29.81 8.56 -6.99
C SER A 101 31.32 8.31 -7.07
N THR A 102 32.00 8.93 -8.03
CA THR A 102 33.47 8.95 -8.08
C THR A 102 34.06 9.95 -7.08
N THR A 103 33.24 10.89 -6.58
CA THR A 103 33.63 11.85 -5.56
C THR A 103 33.61 11.18 -4.19
N LEU A 104 34.72 11.28 -3.47
CA LEU A 104 34.86 10.74 -2.11
C LEU A 104 34.67 11.83 -1.06
N SER A 105 34.07 11.45 0.06
CA SER A 105 34.04 12.22 1.29
C SER A 105 35.43 12.31 1.94
N PRO A 106 35.64 13.20 2.94
CA PRO A 106 36.89 13.26 3.71
C PRO A 106 37.30 11.94 4.39
N CYS A 107 36.38 10.99 4.57
CA CYS A 107 36.65 9.66 5.13
C CYS A 107 36.87 8.58 4.06
N GLY A 108 36.94 8.95 2.78
CA GLY A 108 37.20 8.01 1.68
C GLY A 108 35.98 7.21 1.22
N THR A 109 34.78 7.45 1.75
CA THR A 109 33.53 6.82 1.26
C THR A 109 32.89 7.66 0.16
N PRO A 110 32.27 7.07 -0.87
CA PRO A 110 31.63 7.86 -1.93
C PRO A 110 30.49 8.73 -1.42
N VAL A 111 30.36 9.94 -1.96
CA VAL A 111 29.41 10.96 -1.44
C VAL A 111 27.94 10.65 -1.73
N ALA A 112 27.66 9.80 -2.73
CA ALA A 112 26.32 9.34 -3.08
C ALA A 112 26.41 7.96 -3.72
N GLY A 113 25.32 7.19 -3.69
CA GLY A 113 25.29 5.86 -4.32
C GLY A 113 23.95 5.14 -4.18
N PRO A 114 23.81 3.94 -4.76
CA PRO A 114 22.55 3.18 -4.79
C PRO A 114 22.12 2.69 -3.41
N SER A 115 23.06 2.57 -2.47
CA SER A 115 22.77 2.25 -1.07
C SER A 115 22.20 3.43 -0.27
N GLY A 116 22.23 4.64 -0.81
CA GLY A 116 21.79 5.88 -0.15
C GLY A 116 20.27 6.08 -0.12
N GLY A 117 19.85 7.23 0.42
CA GLY A 117 18.45 7.66 0.45
C GLY A 117 17.61 7.06 1.57
N TYR A 118 18.23 6.58 2.64
CA TYR A 118 17.53 6.13 3.84
C TYR A 118 17.21 7.30 4.78
N SER A 119 16.16 7.11 5.58
CA SER A 119 15.78 7.98 6.69
C SER A 119 16.04 7.26 8.01
N ARG A 120 16.51 7.98 9.02
CA ARG A 120 16.74 7.42 10.35
C ARG A 120 15.51 7.57 11.23
N VAL A 121 15.03 6.46 11.77
CA VAL A 121 13.99 6.40 12.81
C VAL A 121 14.66 6.00 14.12
N LEU A 122 14.57 6.86 15.13
CA LEU A 122 15.18 6.64 16.43
C LEU A 122 14.21 5.93 17.37
N PHE A 123 14.71 4.90 18.05
CA PHE A 123 14.04 4.22 19.16
C PHE A 123 14.87 4.43 20.43
N GLU A 124 14.33 4.03 21.59
CA GLU A 124 14.97 4.25 22.90
C GLU A 124 16.40 3.68 22.97
N ASN A 125 16.60 2.44 22.48
CA ASN A 125 17.86 1.70 22.59
C ASN A 125 18.51 1.36 21.23
N GLY A 126 18.01 1.94 20.13
CA GLY A 126 18.46 1.61 18.79
C GLY A 126 17.80 2.47 17.74
N ARG A 127 17.95 2.07 16.48
CA ARG A 127 17.42 2.81 15.34
C ARG A 127 17.14 1.88 14.18
N ALA A 128 16.20 2.29 13.34
CA ALA A 128 16.02 1.71 12.01
C ALA A 128 16.37 2.74 10.96
N LEU A 129 17.07 2.31 9.92
CA LEU A 129 17.20 3.07 8.68
C LEU A 129 16.14 2.55 7.74
N ILE A 130 15.22 3.40 7.30
CA ILE A 130 14.11 2.99 6.42
C ILE A 130 14.22 3.67 5.06
N ARG A 131 13.84 2.95 4.01
CA ARG A 131 13.65 3.49 2.67
C ARG A 131 12.39 2.89 2.08
N VAL A 132 11.54 3.76 1.53
CA VAL A 132 10.27 3.36 0.91
C VAL A 132 10.33 3.75 -0.55
N SER A 133 10.12 2.80 -1.44
CA SER A 133 10.16 3.01 -2.87
C SER A 133 8.97 2.36 -3.58
N TYR A 134 8.53 3.00 -4.67
CA TYR A 134 7.48 2.49 -5.54
C TYR A 134 7.86 2.85 -6.97
N ASN A 135 8.15 1.85 -7.79
CA ASN A 135 8.57 2.03 -9.17
C ASN A 135 7.95 0.91 -10.04
N PRO A 136 6.64 1.01 -10.33
CA PRO A 136 5.96 0.01 -11.14
C PRO A 136 6.52 0.01 -12.55
N ARG A 137 7.03 -1.14 -12.99
CA ARG A 137 7.62 -1.29 -14.32
C ARG A 137 7.24 -2.63 -14.95
N PRO A 138 7.02 -2.68 -16.28
CA PRO A 138 6.72 -3.91 -16.98
C PRO A 138 7.77 -4.99 -16.71
N TYR A 139 7.35 -6.25 -16.70
CA TYR A 139 8.27 -7.38 -16.54
C TYR A 139 9.38 -7.35 -17.59
N ASN A 140 10.62 -7.40 -17.11
CA ASN A 140 11.84 -7.48 -17.90
C ASN A 140 12.74 -8.56 -17.27
N PRO A 141 13.06 -9.65 -17.99
CA PRO A 141 13.87 -10.75 -17.44
C PRO A 141 15.27 -10.33 -17.01
N ASN A 142 15.79 -9.19 -17.51
CA ASN A 142 17.11 -8.66 -17.15
C ASN A 142 17.08 -7.72 -15.93
N ASP A 143 15.90 -7.42 -15.39
CA ASP A 143 15.71 -6.52 -14.27
C ASP A 143 14.99 -7.25 -13.12
N PRO A 144 15.71 -7.63 -12.05
CA PRO A 144 15.15 -8.43 -10.95
C PRO A 144 14.10 -7.67 -10.14
N GLU A 145 14.05 -6.34 -10.26
CA GLU A 145 13.06 -5.50 -9.60
C GLU A 145 11.86 -5.18 -10.51
N SER A 146 11.79 -5.78 -11.70
CA SER A 146 10.66 -5.66 -12.62
C SER A 146 9.63 -6.78 -12.44
N GLY A 147 8.43 -6.61 -13.00
CA GLY A 147 7.38 -7.62 -12.95
C GLY A 147 6.49 -7.52 -11.72
N PRO A 148 5.95 -8.64 -11.20
CA PRO A 148 4.87 -8.61 -10.21
C PRO A 148 5.20 -7.84 -8.93
N LEU A 149 6.44 -7.94 -8.45
CA LEU A 149 6.87 -7.27 -7.21
C LEU A 149 7.01 -5.74 -7.37
N SER A 150 7.18 -5.22 -8.59
CA SER A 150 7.29 -3.78 -8.84
C SER A 150 5.98 -3.02 -8.56
N ARG A 151 4.85 -3.74 -8.51
CA ARG A 151 3.52 -3.21 -8.19
C ARG A 151 3.30 -2.94 -6.70
N PHE A 152 4.19 -3.47 -5.85
CA PHE A 152 4.09 -3.27 -4.41
C PHE A 152 4.98 -2.10 -3.98
N ILE A 153 4.59 -1.43 -2.91
CA ILE A 153 5.49 -0.52 -2.20
C ILE A 153 6.56 -1.38 -1.52
N LYS A 154 7.82 -1.17 -1.89
CA LYS A 154 8.98 -1.82 -1.28
C LYS A 154 9.40 -1.02 -0.05
N ILE A 155 9.45 -1.69 1.09
CA ILE A 155 9.91 -1.14 2.36
C ILE A 155 11.22 -1.85 2.71
N GLU A 156 12.31 -1.10 2.73
CA GLU A 156 13.61 -1.59 3.16
C GLU A 156 13.89 -1.04 4.56
N SER A 157 14.29 -1.90 5.48
CA SER A 157 14.65 -1.52 6.84
C SER A 157 15.96 -2.15 7.29
N ILE A 158 16.81 -1.34 7.91
CA ILE A 158 18.09 -1.75 8.49
C ILE A 158 18.05 -1.45 9.97
N GLY A 159 17.88 -2.49 10.78
CA GLY A 159 17.95 -2.38 12.23
C GLY A 159 19.38 -2.23 12.70
N ARG A 160 19.62 -1.38 13.69
CA ARG A 160 20.92 -1.16 14.33
C ARG A 160 20.76 -0.87 15.81
N VAL A 161 21.63 -1.45 16.63
CA VAL A 161 21.69 -1.20 18.07
C VAL A 161 22.42 0.11 18.34
N GLY A 162 22.03 0.77 19.42
CA GLY A 162 22.63 2.02 19.90
C GLY A 162 21.94 3.25 19.33
N ARG A 163 21.79 4.25 20.19
CA ARG A 163 21.32 5.58 19.80
C ARG A 163 22.48 6.37 19.21
N ILE A 164 22.20 7.17 18.20
CA ILE A 164 23.13 8.15 17.66
C ILE A 164 22.47 9.51 17.79
N ASP A 165 23.11 10.39 18.53
CA ASP A 165 22.85 11.82 18.46
C ASP A 165 23.78 12.42 17.40
N PRO A 166 23.26 12.96 16.29
CA PRO A 166 24.07 13.64 15.28
C PRO A 166 24.91 14.80 15.82
N ASN A 167 24.54 15.37 16.97
CA ASN A 167 25.24 16.49 17.60
C ASN A 167 26.31 16.03 18.61
N ASP A 168 26.39 14.72 18.92
CA ASP A 168 27.36 14.18 19.85
C ASP A 168 28.46 13.40 19.09
N PRO A 169 29.68 13.97 18.93
CA PRO A 169 30.76 13.33 18.21
C PRO A 169 31.29 12.07 18.90
N THR A 170 30.99 11.85 20.19
CA THR A 170 31.40 10.63 20.92
C THR A 170 30.57 9.41 20.52
N MET A 171 29.38 9.61 19.95
CA MET A 171 28.52 8.55 19.42
C MET A 171 28.84 8.18 17.96
N LEU A 172 29.73 8.93 17.29
CA LEU A 172 30.16 8.75 15.90
C LEU A 172 31.49 7.98 15.80
N THR A 173 31.63 6.90 16.57
CA THR A 173 32.85 6.08 16.57
C THR A 173 32.66 4.78 15.80
N ALA A 174 33.75 4.24 15.24
CA ALA A 174 33.77 2.95 14.54
C ALA A 174 33.46 1.74 15.45
N ALA A 175 33.21 1.92 16.75
CA ALA A 175 32.65 0.88 17.61
C ALA A 175 31.12 0.73 17.45
N ALA A 176 30.46 1.73 16.86
CA ALA A 176 29.02 1.74 16.54
C ALA A 176 28.69 1.16 15.14
N THR A 177 29.70 0.69 14.39
CA THR A 177 29.52 -0.21 13.24
C THR A 177 29.14 -1.64 13.68
N GLY A 178 28.25 -1.72 14.68
CA GLY A 178 27.73 -2.96 15.23
C GLY A 178 26.97 -3.81 14.21
N LEU A 179 26.52 -4.96 14.69
CA LEU A 179 25.63 -5.89 13.97
C LEU A 179 24.48 -5.12 13.32
N ARG A 180 24.14 -5.51 12.09
CA ARG A 180 23.01 -4.97 11.33
C ARG A 180 22.15 -6.11 10.78
N ARG A 181 20.87 -5.85 10.62
CA ARG A 181 19.90 -6.76 10.01
C ARG A 181 19.12 -5.97 8.99
N GLU A 182 19.16 -6.45 7.77
CA GLU A 182 18.41 -5.87 6.66
C GLU A 182 17.17 -6.72 6.46
N MET A 183 16.02 -6.07 6.34
CA MET A 183 14.74 -6.69 6.04
C MET A 183 14.05 -5.92 4.93
N VAL A 184 13.36 -6.66 4.07
CA VAL A 184 12.54 -6.09 3.00
C VAL A 184 11.12 -6.61 3.17
N ALA A 185 10.18 -5.69 3.13
CA ALA A 185 8.75 -5.99 3.09
C ALA A 185 8.12 -5.35 1.85
N TYR A 186 7.00 -5.94 1.42
CA TYR A 186 6.22 -5.46 0.30
C TYR A 186 4.79 -5.20 0.76
N LYS A 187 4.27 -4.02 0.44
CA LYS A 187 2.90 -3.62 0.78
C LYS A 187 2.09 -3.39 -0.49
N ALA A 188 0.93 -4.04 -0.57
CA ALA A 188 0.05 -3.97 -1.74
C ALA A 188 -0.67 -2.61 -1.81
N ILE A 189 -0.86 -2.10 -3.03
CA ILE A 189 -1.70 -0.92 -3.29
C ILE A 189 -2.96 -1.40 -4.02
N GLY A 190 -3.96 -1.84 -3.24
CA GLY A 190 -5.14 -2.49 -3.80
C GLY A 190 -5.95 -1.65 -4.81
N ILE A 191 -5.79 -0.34 -4.89
CA ILE A 191 -6.57 0.49 -5.84
C ILE A 191 -5.89 0.68 -7.21
N THR A 192 -4.56 0.54 -7.29
CA THR A 192 -3.79 0.73 -8.53
C THR A 192 -3.56 -0.59 -9.27
N ASP A 193 -3.63 -1.71 -8.54
CA ASP A 193 -3.23 -3.01 -9.07
C ASP A 193 -4.35 -3.73 -9.85
N TYR A 194 -5.59 -3.25 -9.72
CA TYR A 194 -6.77 -3.88 -10.30
C TYR A 194 -7.57 -2.90 -11.13
N LEU A 195 -8.03 -3.34 -12.31
CA LEU A 195 -9.05 -2.62 -13.08
C LEU A 195 -10.35 -2.49 -12.25
N ARG A 196 -10.67 -3.53 -11.48
CA ARG A 196 -11.78 -3.52 -10.53
C ARG A 196 -11.39 -4.16 -9.22
N PHE A 197 -11.51 -3.41 -8.13
CA PHE A 197 -11.40 -3.93 -6.77
C PHE A 197 -12.70 -3.70 -6.00
N VAL A 198 -13.37 -4.79 -5.61
CA VAL A 198 -14.63 -4.75 -4.84
C VAL A 198 -14.39 -5.29 -3.43
N THR A 199 -14.53 -4.43 -2.42
CA THR A 199 -13.93 -4.65 -1.10
C THR A 199 -14.86 -5.28 -0.06
N ASN A 200 -16.18 -5.31 -0.29
CA ASN A 200 -17.20 -5.76 0.68
C ASN A 200 -16.86 -5.29 2.12
N ARG A 201 -16.72 -3.98 2.30
CA ARG A 201 -16.21 -3.37 3.53
C ARG A 201 -16.89 -3.90 4.80
N ASP A 202 -18.22 -3.96 4.80
CA ASP A 202 -19.04 -4.40 5.93
C ASP A 202 -19.04 -5.92 6.16
N GLN A 203 -18.25 -6.68 5.39
CA GLN A 203 -18.18 -8.15 5.45
C GLN A 203 -19.56 -8.82 5.35
N ARG A 204 -20.45 -8.29 4.51
CA ARG A 204 -21.79 -8.86 4.35
C ARG A 204 -21.66 -10.25 3.72
N ALA A 205 -22.07 -11.28 4.44
CA ALA A 205 -22.02 -12.67 3.98
C ALA A 205 -22.85 -12.92 2.71
N ASN A 206 -23.93 -12.16 2.53
CA ASN A 206 -24.86 -12.30 1.41
C ASN A 206 -24.57 -11.32 0.25
N ALA A 207 -23.45 -10.59 0.31
CA ALA A 207 -23.10 -9.69 -0.79
C ALA A 207 -22.55 -10.49 -1.97
N VAL A 208 -23.38 -10.62 -3.01
CA VAL A 208 -22.95 -11.13 -4.32
C VAL A 208 -22.70 -9.94 -5.23
N VAL A 209 -21.50 -9.89 -5.80
CA VAL A 209 -21.12 -8.86 -6.76
C VAL A 209 -21.53 -9.32 -8.14
N GLU A 210 -22.48 -8.61 -8.75
CA GLU A 210 -22.99 -8.93 -10.08
C GLU A 210 -22.24 -8.13 -11.14
N LEU A 211 -21.62 -8.82 -12.09
CA LEU A 211 -20.83 -8.23 -13.18
C LEU A 211 -21.26 -8.80 -14.53
N GLY A 212 -21.12 -8.00 -15.58
CA GLY A 212 -21.49 -8.39 -16.94
C GLY A 212 -22.75 -7.69 -17.43
N VAL A 213 -23.30 -8.22 -18.52
CA VAL A 213 -24.51 -7.69 -19.15
C VAL A 213 -25.60 -8.74 -19.05
N PRO A 214 -26.73 -8.46 -18.39
CA PRO A 214 -27.82 -9.42 -18.28
C PRO A 214 -28.39 -9.83 -19.64
N ASP A 215 -28.90 -11.06 -19.70
CA ASP A 215 -29.63 -11.57 -20.86
C ASP A 215 -30.80 -10.64 -21.22
N GLY A 216 -31.00 -10.40 -22.52
CA GLY A 216 -32.09 -9.57 -23.03
C GLY A 216 -31.73 -8.12 -23.33
N ILE A 217 -30.52 -7.66 -22.96
CA ILE A 217 -30.01 -6.37 -23.43
C ILE A 217 -29.37 -6.55 -24.80
N VAL A 218 -29.92 -5.84 -25.80
CA VAL A 218 -29.46 -5.89 -27.19
C VAL A 218 -28.98 -4.50 -27.60
N GLY A 219 -27.72 -4.43 -28.04
CA GLY A 219 -27.15 -3.23 -28.63
C GLY A 219 -27.62 -3.09 -30.06
N HIS A 220 -27.51 -1.90 -30.64
CA HIS A 220 -27.84 -1.69 -32.05
C HIS A 220 -26.61 -1.08 -32.72
N ASP A 221 -26.25 -1.58 -33.91
CA ASP A 221 -25.17 -0.97 -34.70
C ASP A 221 -25.64 0.38 -35.30
N ALA A 222 -24.76 1.06 -36.04
CA ALA A 222 -25.08 2.35 -36.69
C ALA A 222 -26.24 2.25 -37.70
N ASN A 223 -26.59 1.04 -38.15
CA ASN A 223 -27.68 0.78 -39.08
C ASN A 223 -28.96 0.26 -38.37
N GLY A 224 -28.93 0.18 -37.03
CA GLY A 224 -30.05 -0.32 -36.23
C GLY A 224 -30.14 -1.84 -36.13
N ASN A 225 -29.16 -2.60 -36.65
CA ASN A 225 -29.18 -4.05 -36.52
C ASN A 225 -28.84 -4.46 -35.08
N PRO A 226 -29.55 -5.46 -34.52
CA PRO A 226 -29.27 -5.96 -33.18
C PRO A 226 -27.88 -6.61 -33.14
N ILE A 227 -27.07 -6.16 -32.19
CA ILE A 227 -25.77 -6.73 -31.87
C ILE A 227 -25.75 -7.22 -30.42
N PRO A 228 -25.15 -8.41 -30.15
CA PRO A 228 -24.99 -8.88 -28.78
C PRO A 228 -24.11 -7.90 -28.01
N VAL A 229 -24.57 -7.49 -26.83
CA VAL A 229 -23.78 -6.63 -25.95
C VAL A 229 -22.81 -7.53 -25.17
N ARG A 230 -21.54 -7.46 -25.55
CA ARG A 230 -20.45 -8.13 -24.83
C ARG A 230 -19.65 -7.13 -24.00
N LEU A 231 -19.21 -7.59 -22.84
CA LEU A 231 -18.31 -6.84 -21.98
C LEU A 231 -16.87 -7.28 -22.24
N VAL A 232 -16.05 -6.40 -22.80
CA VAL A 232 -14.63 -6.68 -23.07
C VAL A 232 -13.77 -5.83 -22.15
N TRP A 233 -12.94 -6.46 -21.33
CA TRP A 233 -11.96 -5.80 -20.48
C TRP A 233 -10.54 -6.29 -20.76
N GLY A 234 -9.62 -5.31 -20.81
CA GLY A 234 -8.22 -5.55 -21.09
C GLY A 234 -7.93 -5.66 -22.60
N SER A 235 -6.65 -5.70 -22.92
CA SER A 235 -6.08 -5.83 -24.26
C SER A 235 -4.75 -6.59 -24.20
N SER A 236 -4.11 -6.79 -25.35
CA SER A 236 -2.76 -7.36 -25.42
C SER A 236 -1.69 -6.48 -24.74
N THR A 237 -1.95 -5.18 -24.55
CA THR A 237 -1.02 -4.22 -23.96
C THR A 237 -1.34 -3.87 -22.51
N SER A 238 -2.62 -3.95 -22.12
CA SER A 238 -3.09 -3.60 -20.78
C SER A 238 -4.02 -4.68 -20.28
N GLY A 239 -3.60 -5.49 -19.30
CA GLY A 239 -4.49 -6.48 -18.72
C GLY A 239 -5.58 -5.85 -17.84
N ALA A 240 -6.57 -6.68 -17.51
CA ALA A 240 -7.72 -6.30 -16.70
C ALA A 240 -7.80 -7.12 -15.40
N PRO A 241 -6.82 -6.97 -14.47
CA PRO A 241 -6.87 -7.66 -13.19
C PRO A 241 -8.11 -7.26 -12.39
N ILE A 242 -8.70 -8.24 -11.69
CA ILE A 242 -9.94 -8.06 -10.92
C ILE A 242 -9.75 -8.67 -9.55
N ARG A 243 -10.19 -7.94 -8.52
CA ARG A 243 -10.27 -8.45 -7.17
C ARG A 243 -11.64 -8.25 -6.55
N VAL A 244 -12.17 -9.29 -5.92
CA VAL A 244 -13.47 -9.27 -5.24
C VAL A 244 -13.33 -9.93 -3.87
N ASN A 245 -13.56 -9.18 -2.79
CA ASN A 245 -13.54 -9.67 -1.41
C ASN A 245 -14.83 -10.43 -0.99
N GLY A 246 -15.48 -11.09 -1.95
CA GLY A 246 -16.75 -11.77 -1.78
C GLY A 246 -17.06 -12.65 -2.98
N THR A 247 -18.31 -13.12 -3.08
CA THR A 247 -18.77 -13.93 -4.22
C THR A 247 -19.03 -13.02 -5.42
N VAL A 248 -18.59 -13.46 -6.61
CA VAL A 248 -18.90 -12.79 -7.87
C VAL A 248 -19.86 -13.64 -8.69
N LYS A 249 -20.84 -13.00 -9.31
CA LYS A 249 -21.76 -13.62 -10.26
C LYS A 249 -21.66 -12.90 -11.61
N TRP A 250 -21.30 -13.66 -12.64
CA TRP A 250 -21.16 -13.14 -14.00
C TRP A 250 -22.44 -13.31 -14.82
N TYR A 251 -22.72 -12.33 -15.68
CA TYR A 251 -23.86 -12.29 -16.59
C TYR A 251 -23.42 -12.05 -18.05
N GLY A 252 -24.13 -12.69 -18.98
CA GLY A 252 -23.94 -12.51 -20.42
C GLY A 252 -22.55 -12.92 -20.92
N GLU A 253 -22.13 -12.29 -22.01
CA GLU A 253 -20.82 -12.53 -22.64
C GLU A 253 -19.76 -11.57 -22.08
N VAL A 254 -18.74 -12.12 -21.43
CA VAL A 254 -17.63 -11.37 -20.84
C VAL A 254 -16.30 -11.91 -21.34
N GLN A 255 -15.46 -11.03 -21.88
CA GLN A 255 -14.11 -11.35 -22.32
C GLN A 255 -13.11 -10.56 -21.50
N LEU A 256 -12.23 -11.28 -20.79
CA LEU A 256 -11.19 -10.74 -19.94
C LEU A 256 -9.83 -11.07 -20.53
N THR A 257 -8.99 -10.06 -20.73
CA THR A 257 -7.59 -10.21 -21.11
C THR A 257 -6.70 -9.83 -19.94
N LEU A 258 -5.80 -10.72 -19.55
CA LEU A 258 -4.85 -10.57 -18.44
C LEU A 258 -3.43 -10.78 -18.96
N ASN A 259 -2.45 -10.06 -18.41
CA ASN A 259 -1.04 -10.32 -18.65
C ASN A 259 -0.38 -11.01 -17.44
N PRO A 260 -0.20 -12.35 -17.47
CA PRO A 260 0.35 -13.09 -16.33
C PRO A 260 1.80 -12.72 -16.02
N GLN A 261 2.57 -12.30 -17.03
CA GLN A 261 3.97 -11.89 -16.84
C GLN A 261 4.07 -10.62 -15.99
N GLN A 262 3.08 -9.74 -16.08
CA GLN A 262 3.01 -8.55 -15.22
C GLN A 262 2.39 -8.86 -13.86
N GLY A 263 1.78 -10.03 -13.67
CA GLY A 263 1.13 -10.42 -12.42
C GLY A 263 -0.39 -10.20 -12.40
N ASP A 264 -1.02 -9.99 -13.56
CA ASP A 264 -2.48 -9.83 -13.62
C ASP A 264 -3.21 -11.12 -13.29
N ARG A 265 -4.21 -11.00 -12.43
CA ARG A 265 -4.99 -12.13 -11.93
C ARG A 265 -6.45 -11.73 -11.72
N ILE A 266 -7.31 -12.74 -11.73
CA ILE A 266 -8.67 -12.64 -11.23
C ILE A 266 -8.69 -13.33 -9.87
N GLU A 267 -9.01 -12.54 -8.86
CA GLU A 267 -8.87 -12.87 -7.46
C GLU A 267 -10.22 -12.69 -6.75
N VAL A 268 -10.91 -13.80 -6.49
CA VAL A 268 -12.23 -13.79 -5.83
C VAL A 268 -12.14 -14.49 -4.50
N ALA A 269 -12.38 -13.79 -3.39
CA ALA A 269 -12.29 -14.34 -2.04
C ALA A 269 -13.50 -15.21 -1.67
N GLY A 270 -14.61 -15.07 -2.40
CA GLY A 270 -15.75 -15.98 -2.35
C GLY A 270 -15.82 -16.91 -3.57
N ASP A 271 -17.02 -17.35 -3.92
CA ASP A 271 -17.22 -18.21 -5.09
C ASP A 271 -17.33 -17.41 -6.39
N ILE A 272 -16.90 -18.03 -7.50
CA ILE A 272 -17.19 -17.60 -8.87
C ILE A 272 -18.45 -18.33 -9.32
N VAL A 273 -19.50 -17.57 -9.59
CA VAL A 273 -20.79 -18.07 -10.07
C VAL A 273 -21.05 -17.52 -11.47
N LEU A 274 -21.63 -18.34 -12.34
CA LEU A 274 -22.10 -17.92 -13.67
C LEU A 274 -23.63 -17.93 -13.67
N ALA A 275 -24.25 -16.87 -14.16
CA ALA A 275 -25.67 -16.88 -14.46
C ALA A 275 -25.99 -17.88 -15.59
N PRO A 276 -27.25 -18.34 -15.72
CA PRO A 276 -27.65 -19.14 -16.87
C PRO A 276 -27.21 -18.45 -18.17
N ARG A 277 -26.66 -19.22 -19.11
CA ARG A 277 -26.16 -18.74 -20.42
C ARG A 277 -24.99 -17.75 -20.38
N ALA A 278 -24.46 -17.38 -19.21
CA ALA A 278 -23.26 -16.55 -19.14
C ALA A 278 -22.06 -17.28 -19.75
N GLN A 279 -21.30 -16.57 -20.58
CA GLN A 279 -20.08 -17.05 -21.21
C GLN A 279 -18.95 -16.10 -20.82
N VAL A 280 -18.07 -16.56 -19.94
CA VAL A 280 -16.93 -15.77 -19.49
C VAL A 280 -15.66 -16.40 -20.01
N THR A 281 -14.81 -15.61 -20.67
CA THR A 281 -13.51 -16.08 -21.15
C THR A 281 -12.38 -15.26 -20.54
N VAL A 282 -11.28 -15.93 -20.21
CA VAL A 282 -10.06 -15.35 -19.66
C VAL A 282 -8.91 -15.77 -20.56
N ASN A 283 -8.30 -14.81 -21.27
CA ASN A 283 -7.27 -15.07 -22.28
C ASN A 283 -7.70 -16.13 -23.31
N GLY A 284 -8.98 -16.09 -23.71
CA GLY A 284 -9.59 -17.03 -24.65
C GLY A 284 -10.03 -18.36 -24.05
N ASN A 285 -9.73 -18.64 -22.78
CA ASN A 285 -10.17 -19.87 -22.10
C ASN A 285 -11.49 -19.66 -21.37
N ALA A 286 -12.40 -20.64 -21.43
CA ALA A 286 -13.71 -20.55 -20.80
C ALA A 286 -13.62 -20.67 -19.26
N LEU A 287 -13.93 -19.59 -18.54
CA LEU A 287 -14.01 -19.59 -17.09
C LEU A 287 -15.22 -20.43 -16.63
N LEU A 288 -14.96 -21.39 -15.75
CA LEU A 288 -15.98 -22.25 -15.15
C LEU A 288 -16.36 -21.76 -13.74
N PRO A 289 -17.57 -22.08 -13.25
CA PRO A 289 -17.95 -21.75 -11.88
C PRO A 289 -17.10 -22.53 -10.87
N SER A 290 -16.91 -21.97 -9.68
CA SER A 290 -16.12 -22.55 -8.58
C SER A 290 -16.56 -23.95 -8.17
N SER A 291 -17.84 -24.29 -8.37
CA SER A 291 -18.41 -25.60 -8.07
C SER A 291 -18.14 -26.65 -9.15
N SER A 292 -17.57 -26.29 -10.29
CA SER A 292 -17.24 -27.25 -11.34
C SER A 292 -16.14 -28.21 -10.89
N ALA A 293 -16.34 -29.51 -11.10
CA ALA A 293 -15.31 -30.53 -10.88
C ALA A 293 -14.09 -30.33 -11.79
N THR A 294 -14.26 -29.64 -12.91
CA THR A 294 -13.22 -29.32 -13.89
C THR A 294 -12.71 -27.88 -13.78
N PHE A 295 -12.93 -27.22 -12.64
CA PHE A 295 -12.45 -25.85 -12.42
C PHE A 295 -10.93 -25.74 -12.62
N ASN A 296 -10.53 -24.88 -13.54
CA ASN A 296 -9.15 -24.67 -13.96
C ASN A 296 -8.71 -23.26 -13.54
N THR A 297 -7.56 -23.16 -12.86
CA THR A 297 -7.00 -21.89 -12.40
C THR A 297 -6.13 -21.20 -13.45
N TYR A 298 -5.85 -21.88 -14.56
CA TYR A 298 -4.95 -21.47 -15.63
C TYR A 298 -3.56 -21.10 -15.12
N GLY A 299 -2.94 -21.98 -14.33
CA GLY A 299 -1.67 -21.72 -13.67
C GLY A 299 -1.76 -20.69 -12.54
N GLY A 300 -2.92 -20.58 -11.88
CA GLY A 300 -3.17 -19.63 -10.79
C GLY A 300 -3.49 -18.20 -11.21
N ILE A 301 -3.78 -17.97 -12.50
CA ILE A 301 -4.26 -16.68 -13.03
C ILE A 301 -5.66 -16.37 -12.50
N VAL A 302 -6.51 -17.39 -12.38
CA VAL A 302 -7.85 -17.28 -11.81
C VAL A 302 -7.87 -18.04 -10.49
N ARG A 303 -8.20 -17.35 -9.40
CA ARG A 303 -8.31 -17.95 -8.07
C ARG A 303 -9.62 -17.53 -7.43
N ASP A 304 -10.23 -18.49 -6.74
CA ASP A 304 -11.47 -18.31 -6.00
C ASP A 304 -11.26 -18.57 -4.49
N GLY A 305 -12.33 -18.44 -3.71
CA GLY A 305 -12.30 -18.56 -2.25
C GLY A 305 -12.24 -20.00 -1.72
N ARG A 306 -12.30 -21.01 -2.59
CA ARG A 306 -12.32 -22.42 -2.18
C ARG A 306 -10.91 -22.92 -1.88
N ALA A 307 -10.79 -23.74 -0.84
CA ALA A 307 -9.54 -24.41 -0.52
C ALA A 307 -9.17 -25.46 -1.58
N GLY A 308 -7.86 -25.71 -1.74
CA GLY A 308 -7.33 -26.76 -2.62
C GLY A 308 -6.65 -26.22 -3.88
N VAL A 309 -6.66 -27.05 -4.93
CA VAL A 309 -6.04 -26.76 -6.23
C VAL A 309 -7.05 -26.95 -7.36
N GLY A 310 -6.84 -26.29 -8.49
CA GLY A 310 -7.58 -26.55 -9.72
C GLY A 310 -7.15 -27.86 -10.38
N VAL A 311 -7.85 -28.26 -11.44
CA VAL A 311 -7.49 -29.46 -12.23
C VAL A 311 -6.13 -29.36 -12.91
N ASP A 312 -5.65 -28.13 -13.12
CA ASP A 312 -4.33 -27.78 -13.64
C ASP A 312 -3.24 -27.76 -12.55
N GLY A 313 -3.58 -28.08 -11.29
CA GLY A 313 -2.65 -28.09 -10.16
C GLY A 313 -2.34 -26.70 -9.58
N GLY A 314 -2.86 -25.62 -10.16
CA GLY A 314 -2.69 -24.27 -9.64
C GLY A 314 -3.47 -24.06 -8.35
N GLY A 315 -2.90 -23.28 -7.44
CA GLY A 315 -3.49 -23.01 -6.13
C GLY A 315 -4.80 -22.24 -6.23
N ARG A 316 -5.85 -22.73 -5.57
CA ARG A 316 -7.07 -21.96 -5.29
C ARG A 316 -6.88 -21.19 -3.97
N SER A 317 -7.96 -20.65 -3.43
CA SER A 317 -8.00 -19.89 -2.19
C SER A 317 -7.20 -18.60 -2.26
N ILE A 318 -7.91 -17.49 -2.17
CA ILE A 318 -7.31 -16.20 -1.83
C ILE A 318 -7.89 -15.69 -0.52
N THR A 319 -7.08 -14.97 0.23
CA THR A 319 -7.56 -14.23 1.38
C THR A 319 -8.23 -12.94 0.92
N ARG A 320 -9.06 -12.37 1.79
CA ARG A 320 -9.56 -11.00 1.67
C ARG A 320 -8.38 -10.02 1.73
N LEU A 321 -8.42 -8.96 0.91
CA LEU A 321 -7.53 -7.82 1.07
C LEU A 321 -8.29 -6.70 1.76
N GLU A 322 -7.87 -6.25 2.92
CA GLU A 322 -8.64 -5.22 3.62
C GLU A 322 -8.69 -3.91 2.81
N PRO A 323 -9.87 -3.26 2.72
CA PRO A 323 -10.00 -1.98 2.05
C PRO A 323 -9.15 -0.90 2.74
N PRO A 324 -8.77 0.16 2.01
CA PRO A 324 -8.20 1.35 2.61
C PRO A 324 -9.13 1.93 3.71
N LEU A 325 -8.55 2.26 4.86
CA LEU A 325 -9.24 2.83 6.01
C LEU A 325 -9.50 4.34 5.84
N ILE A 326 -10.26 4.72 4.80
CA ILE A 326 -10.46 6.14 4.45
C ILE A 326 -11.38 6.88 5.46
N ASP A 327 -12.27 6.15 6.12
CA ASP A 327 -13.25 6.73 7.05
C ASP A 327 -12.87 6.54 8.53
N LEU A 328 -11.78 5.83 8.83
CA LEU A 328 -11.33 5.66 10.20
C LEU A 328 -10.86 7.03 10.73
N PRO A 329 -11.43 7.55 11.82
CA PRO A 329 -10.93 8.76 12.46
C PRO A 329 -9.53 8.51 12.99
N ASP A 330 -8.60 9.41 12.70
CA ASP A 330 -7.30 9.43 13.36
C ASP A 330 -7.50 9.66 14.87
N PRO A 331 -6.98 8.78 15.75
CA PRO A 331 -7.14 8.92 17.21
C PRO A 331 -6.64 10.26 17.77
N ALA A 332 -5.66 10.91 17.13
CA ALA A 332 -5.10 12.17 17.62
C ALA A 332 -5.97 13.38 17.25
N THR A 333 -6.54 13.39 16.04
CA THR A 333 -7.27 14.54 15.50
C THR A 333 -8.79 14.34 15.51
N ASN A 334 -9.26 13.12 15.67
CA ASN A 334 -10.67 12.70 15.53
C ASN A 334 -11.27 13.07 14.15
N VAL A 335 -10.42 13.21 13.13
CA VAL A 335 -10.81 13.50 11.75
C VAL A 335 -10.56 12.27 10.90
N SER A 336 -11.54 11.88 10.08
CA SER A 336 -11.35 10.79 9.10
C SER A 336 -10.33 11.19 8.03
N ARG A 337 -9.56 10.22 7.51
CA ARG A 337 -8.64 10.47 6.39
C ARG A 337 -9.32 11.13 5.20
N TYR A 338 -10.55 10.71 4.87
CA TYR A 338 -11.32 11.33 3.80
C TYR A 338 -11.46 12.85 4.00
N TRP A 339 -11.75 13.30 5.23
CA TRP A 339 -11.89 14.72 5.53
C TRP A 339 -10.57 15.47 5.57
N SER A 340 -9.50 14.85 6.10
CA SER A 340 -8.17 15.47 6.10
C SER A 340 -7.70 15.72 4.66
N MET A 341 -7.79 14.70 3.80
CA MET A 341 -7.34 14.76 2.40
C MET A 341 -8.23 15.59 1.48
N THR A 342 -9.50 15.85 1.84
CA THR A 342 -10.43 16.60 0.99
C THR A 342 -10.83 17.91 1.65
N ARG A 343 -11.87 17.89 2.48
CA ARG A 343 -12.52 19.05 3.10
C ARG A 343 -11.55 19.98 3.84
N ASN A 344 -10.58 19.41 4.56
CA ASN A 344 -9.68 20.16 5.43
C ASN A 344 -8.33 20.47 4.77
N SER A 345 -8.05 19.91 3.59
CA SER A 345 -6.78 20.09 2.86
C SER A 345 -6.70 21.39 2.06
N GLY A 346 -7.77 22.18 1.97
CA GLY A 346 -7.80 23.40 1.16
C GLY A 346 -7.06 24.57 1.81
N ALA A 347 -6.65 25.52 0.97
CA ALA A 347 -6.03 26.76 1.41
C ALA A 347 -7.03 27.64 2.17
N LEU A 348 -6.52 28.43 3.13
CA LEU A 348 -7.31 29.45 3.80
C LEU A 348 -7.43 30.68 2.90
N ILE A 349 -8.61 30.87 2.29
CA ILE A 349 -8.91 31.99 1.39
C ILE A 349 -10.09 32.76 1.96
N GLY A 350 -9.91 34.05 2.25
CA GLY A 350 -10.95 34.87 2.88
C GLY A 350 -11.37 34.37 4.28
N GLY A 351 -10.41 33.80 5.04
CA GLY A 351 -10.66 33.24 6.37
C GLY A 351 -11.44 31.92 6.38
N ARG A 352 -11.67 31.30 5.22
CA ARG A 352 -12.38 30.02 5.08
C ARG A 352 -11.49 29.00 4.39
N ASN A 353 -11.60 27.73 4.80
CA ASN A 353 -10.91 26.65 4.12
C ASN A 353 -11.60 26.35 2.78
N SER A 354 -10.88 26.53 1.67
CA SER A 354 -11.38 26.33 0.31
C SER A 354 -11.80 24.87 0.03
N GLY A 355 -11.27 23.91 0.79
CA GLY A 355 -11.63 22.50 0.72
C GLY A 355 -13.09 22.24 1.08
N LEU A 356 -13.72 23.11 1.88
CA LEU A 356 -15.17 23.08 2.14
C LEU A 356 -16.01 23.21 0.86
N PHE A 357 -15.43 23.80 -0.18
CA PHE A 357 -16.07 24.09 -1.46
C PHE A 357 -15.54 23.24 -2.62
N GLY A 358 -14.72 22.21 -2.32
CA GLY A 358 -14.16 21.29 -3.31
C GLY A 358 -12.73 21.58 -3.78
N PHE A 359 -12.09 22.65 -3.27
CA PHE A 359 -10.74 23.07 -3.65
C PHE A 359 -9.69 22.67 -2.61
N GLY A 360 -9.56 21.36 -2.40
CA GLY A 360 -8.52 20.75 -1.57
C GLY A 360 -7.53 19.93 -2.41
N ARG A 361 -6.62 19.22 -1.75
CA ARG A 361 -5.76 18.19 -2.36
C ARG A 361 -6.60 17.09 -3.01
N GLY A 362 -7.70 16.72 -2.37
CA GLY A 362 -8.78 15.93 -2.95
C GLY A 362 -10.11 16.69 -3.03
N ILE A 363 -11.09 16.11 -3.71
CA ILE A 363 -12.39 16.75 -3.91
C ILE A 363 -13.38 16.34 -2.81
N TYR A 364 -13.90 17.34 -2.12
CA TYR A 364 -15.00 17.19 -1.19
C TYR A 364 -16.31 17.63 -1.84
N ILE A 365 -17.26 16.70 -1.97
CA ILE A 365 -18.62 16.99 -2.44
C ILE A 365 -19.54 16.95 -1.22
N ASN A 366 -20.01 18.12 -0.80
CA ASN A 366 -20.99 18.18 0.29
C ASN A 366 -22.39 17.77 -0.22
N ASN A 367 -22.68 16.48 -0.17
CA ASN A 367 -23.98 15.94 -0.57
C ASN A 367 -24.92 15.65 0.61
N ARG A 368 -24.72 16.25 1.79
CA ARG A 368 -25.47 15.88 3.01
C ARG A 368 -26.99 16.03 2.89
N ALA A 369 -27.46 16.96 2.06
CA ALA A 369 -28.88 17.22 1.85
C ALA A 369 -29.55 16.27 0.84
N ASP A 370 -28.77 15.49 0.08
CA ASP A 370 -29.23 14.71 -1.08
C ASP A 370 -28.85 13.22 -0.97
N VAL A 371 -28.53 12.74 0.24
CA VAL A 371 -28.23 11.31 0.49
C VAL A 371 -29.53 10.52 0.56
N LEU A 372 -29.68 9.52 -0.32
CA LEU A 372 -30.71 8.49 -0.17
C LEU A 372 -30.35 7.61 1.02
N ARG A 373 -31.17 7.63 2.07
CA ARG A 373 -30.99 6.81 3.27
C ARG A 373 -32.21 5.94 3.47
N GLU A 374 -31.98 4.71 3.92
CA GLU A 374 -33.08 3.94 4.49
C GLU A 374 -33.58 4.67 5.76
N PRO A 375 -34.88 4.94 5.87
CA PRO A 375 -35.45 5.58 7.05
C PRO A 375 -35.26 4.67 8.27
N GLY A 376 -34.98 5.28 9.41
CA GLY A 376 -34.97 4.59 10.70
C GLY A 376 -36.37 4.23 11.20
N LEU A 377 -36.48 3.91 12.49
CA LEU A 377 -37.68 3.39 13.15
C LEU A 377 -38.95 4.27 13.00
N PHE A 378 -38.80 5.54 12.65
CA PHE A 378 -39.89 6.52 12.58
C PHE A 378 -40.49 6.72 11.18
N GLY A 379 -40.10 5.91 10.20
CA GLY A 379 -40.73 5.88 8.88
C GLY A 379 -40.38 7.06 7.98
N GLY A 380 -40.23 6.74 6.70
CA GLY A 380 -39.92 7.67 5.61
C GLY A 380 -39.94 6.91 4.27
N PRO A 381 -39.71 7.58 3.14
CA PRO A 381 -39.51 6.89 1.87
C PRO A 381 -38.22 6.05 1.97
N THR A 382 -38.34 4.73 1.77
CA THR A 382 -37.18 3.82 1.65
C THR A 382 -36.48 4.03 0.31
N VAL A 383 -35.21 3.62 0.20
CA VAL A 383 -34.49 3.63 -1.09
C VAL A 383 -35.24 2.77 -2.10
N ARG A 384 -35.80 1.65 -1.63
CA ARG A 384 -36.70 0.80 -2.43
C ARG A 384 -37.94 1.54 -2.91
N SER A 385 -38.61 2.32 -2.06
CA SER A 385 -39.79 3.08 -2.47
C SER A 385 -39.46 4.16 -3.50
N GLU A 386 -38.29 4.78 -3.43
CA GLU A 386 -37.82 5.76 -4.40
C GLU A 386 -37.59 5.11 -5.78
N LEU A 387 -37.03 3.91 -5.82
CA LEU A 387 -36.82 3.15 -7.05
C LEU A 387 -38.12 2.67 -7.70
N LEU A 388 -39.19 2.48 -6.91
CA LEU A 388 -40.49 2.02 -7.42
C LEU A 388 -41.40 3.17 -7.88
N ARG A 389 -41.10 4.42 -7.51
CA ARG A 389 -41.92 5.60 -7.86
C ARG A 389 -41.46 6.22 -9.18
N GLN A 390 -41.59 5.49 -10.29
CA GLN A 390 -41.17 5.96 -11.63
C GLN A 390 -41.87 7.25 -12.10
N VAL A 391 -43.09 7.52 -11.65
CA VAL A 391 -43.93 8.61 -12.18
C VAL A 391 -43.87 9.89 -11.33
N ASP A 392 -43.68 9.76 -10.02
CA ASP A 392 -43.74 10.87 -9.06
C ASP A 392 -42.41 11.16 -8.35
N SER A 393 -41.32 10.52 -8.79
CA SER A 393 -39.98 10.80 -8.26
C SER A 393 -39.30 11.87 -9.09
N ARG A 394 -38.69 12.85 -8.40
CA ARG A 394 -37.83 13.87 -9.03
C ARG A 394 -36.52 13.32 -9.58
N ASN A 395 -36.17 12.08 -9.23
CA ASN A 395 -34.97 11.41 -9.67
C ASN A 395 -35.25 10.50 -10.89
N TRP A 396 -36.52 10.23 -11.21
CA TRP A 396 -36.90 9.56 -12.45
C TRP A 396 -37.22 10.61 -13.53
N GLN A 397 -36.43 10.64 -14.61
CA GLN A 397 -36.61 11.48 -15.79
C GLN A 397 -37.09 10.60 -16.95
N GLY A 398 -38.41 10.38 -17.00
CA GLY A 398 -38.99 9.37 -17.88
C GLY A 398 -38.52 7.96 -17.49
N PRO A 399 -38.00 7.14 -18.42
CA PRO A 399 -37.52 5.79 -18.11
C PRO A 399 -36.13 5.78 -17.44
N TYR A 400 -35.48 6.93 -17.25
CA TYR A 400 -34.11 7.01 -16.74
C TYR A 400 -34.06 7.50 -15.30
N TYR A 401 -33.41 6.74 -14.43
CA TYR A 401 -33.14 7.18 -13.06
C TYR A 401 -31.85 8.01 -13.01
N VAL A 402 -31.96 9.27 -12.61
CA VAL A 402 -30.86 10.20 -12.35
C VAL A 402 -30.72 10.34 -10.83
N PRO A 403 -29.72 9.69 -10.20
CA PRO A 403 -29.57 9.74 -8.76
C PRO A 403 -29.24 11.16 -8.27
N PRO A 404 -29.75 11.57 -7.09
CA PRO A 404 -29.42 12.86 -6.50
C PRO A 404 -27.95 12.92 -6.06
N GLY A 405 -27.29 14.06 -6.34
CA GLY A 405 -25.92 14.37 -5.91
C GLY A 405 -25.07 14.94 -7.03
N ALA A 406 -24.15 14.14 -7.55
CA ALA A 406 -23.18 14.56 -8.55
C ALA A 406 -22.98 13.49 -9.62
N ILE A 407 -22.95 13.92 -10.88
CA ILE A 407 -22.58 13.11 -12.03
C ILE A 407 -21.08 13.28 -12.25
N ILE A 408 -20.32 12.19 -12.15
CA ILE A 408 -18.88 12.17 -12.43
C ILE A 408 -18.66 11.56 -13.80
N ARG A 409 -18.08 12.31 -14.72
CA ARG A 409 -17.67 11.82 -16.04
C ARG A 409 -16.17 11.71 -16.10
N LEU A 410 -15.66 10.50 -16.27
CA LEU A 410 -14.23 10.26 -16.45
C LEU A 410 -13.80 10.69 -17.85
N ASN A 411 -12.68 11.42 -17.92
CA ASN A 411 -12.06 11.87 -19.16
C ASN A 411 -10.61 11.35 -19.22
N PRO A 412 -9.98 11.30 -20.41
CA PRO A 412 -8.61 10.78 -20.53
C PRO A 412 -7.57 11.47 -19.62
N PHE A 413 -7.76 12.76 -19.31
CA PHE A 413 -6.82 13.57 -18.53
C PHE A 413 -7.39 14.08 -17.19
N GLY A 414 -8.49 13.47 -16.72
CA GLY A 414 -9.18 13.97 -15.53
C GLY A 414 -10.63 13.50 -15.46
N PHE A 415 -11.50 14.34 -14.93
CA PHE A 415 -12.93 14.05 -14.85
C PHE A 415 -13.72 15.34 -14.64
N THR A 416 -14.99 15.34 -15.03
CA THR A 416 -15.91 16.44 -14.68
C THR A 416 -16.89 15.99 -13.63
N ILE A 417 -17.23 16.91 -12.73
CA ILE A 417 -18.27 16.72 -11.74
C ILE A 417 -19.37 17.74 -12.01
N GLN A 418 -20.55 17.25 -12.38
CA GLN A 418 -21.74 18.06 -12.53
C GLN A 418 -22.66 17.81 -11.35
N LEU A 419 -22.93 18.85 -10.56
CA LEU A 419 -23.92 18.76 -9.48
C LEU A 419 -25.32 18.68 -10.09
N THR A 420 -26.08 17.66 -9.71
CA THR A 420 -27.49 17.53 -10.14
C THR A 420 -28.37 18.56 -9.42
N ARG A 421 -27.94 18.99 -8.22
CA ARG A 421 -28.59 20.03 -7.42
C ARG A 421 -27.55 20.98 -6.83
N GLY A 422 -27.87 22.27 -6.81
CA GLY A 422 -27.01 23.31 -6.26
C GLY A 422 -26.04 23.93 -7.27
N ARG A 423 -25.05 24.64 -6.72
CA ARG A 423 -23.99 25.35 -7.44
C ARG A 423 -22.69 25.20 -6.67
N TRP A 424 -21.59 25.09 -7.40
CA TRP A 424 -20.28 25.21 -6.80
C TRP A 424 -20.08 26.62 -6.23
N ARG A 425 -19.23 26.75 -5.23
CA ARG A 425 -18.80 28.04 -4.69
C ARG A 425 -17.38 28.30 -5.14
N ALA A 426 -16.98 29.56 -5.22
CA ALA A 426 -15.59 29.91 -5.47
C ALA A 426 -14.71 29.49 -4.27
N PRO A 427 -13.37 29.43 -4.42
CA PRO A 427 -12.46 29.04 -3.33
C PRO A 427 -12.59 29.88 -2.06
N ASN A 428 -12.97 31.15 -2.18
CA ASN A 428 -13.25 32.06 -1.05
C ASN A 428 -14.67 31.91 -0.45
N GLY A 429 -15.48 30.99 -0.98
CA GLY A 429 -16.86 30.74 -0.58
C GLY A 429 -17.93 31.64 -1.25
N ALA A 430 -17.54 32.52 -2.16
CA ALA A 430 -18.49 33.34 -2.91
C ALA A 430 -19.44 32.47 -3.76
N PRO A 431 -20.72 32.88 -3.91
CA PRO A 431 -21.65 32.17 -4.78
C PRO A 431 -21.17 32.23 -6.24
N THR A 432 -21.37 31.14 -6.99
CA THR A 432 -21.14 31.09 -8.45
C THR A 432 -22.36 30.52 -9.16
N ASN A 433 -22.40 30.63 -10.48
CA ASN A 433 -23.43 29.98 -11.29
C ASN A 433 -22.95 28.63 -11.84
N ALA A 434 -21.74 28.19 -11.51
CA ALA A 434 -21.18 26.93 -11.96
C ALA A 434 -21.95 25.72 -11.41
N VAL A 435 -22.42 24.87 -12.32
CA VAL A 435 -22.94 23.53 -12.02
C VAL A 435 -21.89 22.44 -12.23
N THR A 436 -20.87 22.74 -13.01
CA THR A 436 -19.85 21.78 -13.41
C THR A 436 -18.48 22.25 -12.98
N MET A 437 -17.73 21.34 -12.35
CA MET A 437 -16.30 21.48 -12.06
C MET A 437 -15.54 20.54 -12.98
N VAL A 438 -14.51 21.04 -13.63
CA VAL A 438 -13.55 20.27 -14.42
C VAL A 438 -12.34 20.03 -13.54
N CYS A 439 -11.96 18.77 -13.41
CA CYS A 439 -10.83 18.34 -12.62
C CYS A 439 -9.82 17.70 -13.58
N SER A 440 -8.62 18.28 -13.67
CA SER A 440 -7.58 17.83 -14.59
C SER A 440 -6.35 17.43 -13.81
N TYR A 441 -5.74 16.30 -14.17
CA TYR A 441 -4.45 15.91 -13.60
C TYR A 441 -3.34 16.72 -14.27
N LEU A 442 -2.53 17.39 -13.45
CA LEU A 442 -1.33 18.08 -13.87
C LEU A 442 -0.18 17.06 -14.05
N PRO A 443 0.87 17.39 -14.84
CA PRO A 443 2.01 16.50 -15.06
C PRO A 443 2.76 16.08 -13.79
N ASP A 444 2.66 16.86 -12.71
CA ASP A 444 3.22 16.59 -11.39
C ASP A 444 2.30 15.71 -10.52
N GLY A 445 1.19 15.20 -11.07
CA GLY A 445 0.22 14.36 -10.38
C GLY A 445 -0.81 15.14 -9.57
N ARG A 446 -0.73 16.47 -9.54
CA ARG A 446 -1.62 17.30 -8.74
C ARG A 446 -2.93 17.55 -9.48
N LEU A 447 -4.00 17.79 -8.72
CA LEU A 447 -5.33 17.99 -9.28
C LEU A 447 -5.59 19.49 -9.47
N SER A 448 -5.81 19.92 -10.70
CA SER A 448 -6.34 21.25 -11.01
C SER A 448 -7.86 21.20 -10.99
N GLN A 449 -8.52 22.16 -10.33
CA GLN A 449 -9.97 22.27 -10.32
C GLN A 449 -10.43 23.62 -10.88
N ASP A 450 -11.19 23.56 -11.96
CA ASP A 450 -11.72 24.74 -12.66
C ASP A 450 -13.24 24.69 -12.69
N LEU A 451 -13.89 25.81 -12.40
CA LEU A 451 -15.34 25.94 -12.53
C LEU A 451 -15.69 26.34 -13.95
N LEU A 452 -16.60 25.60 -14.59
CA LEU A 452 -17.19 26.02 -15.86
C LEU A 452 -18.30 27.05 -15.58
N ASP A 453 -17.89 28.29 -15.37
CA ASP A 453 -18.76 29.46 -15.29
C ASP A 453 -18.36 30.47 -16.40
N PRO A 454 -19.25 30.80 -17.35
CA PRO A 454 -18.97 31.81 -18.38
C PRO A 454 -18.60 33.20 -17.80
N SER A 455 -18.96 33.49 -16.55
CA SER A 455 -18.63 34.73 -15.85
C SER A 455 -17.28 34.72 -15.13
N LEU A 456 -16.62 33.56 -15.04
CA LEU A 456 -15.31 33.37 -14.41
C LEU A 456 -14.28 32.89 -15.44
N ASN A 457 -14.14 33.61 -16.55
CA ASN A 457 -12.94 33.48 -17.38
C ASN A 457 -11.75 34.11 -16.63
N LYS A 458 -11.11 33.36 -15.72
CA LYS A 458 -9.70 33.57 -15.34
C LYS A 458 -9.10 32.46 -14.47
N ALA A 459 -7.97 31.97 -14.99
CA ALA A 459 -6.82 31.28 -14.41
C ALA A 459 -7.07 30.09 -13.47
N ALA A 460 -6.67 28.92 -13.99
CA ALA A 460 -6.35 27.72 -13.22
C ALA A 460 -5.65 28.09 -11.92
N VAL A 461 -6.30 27.77 -10.79
CA VAL A 461 -5.65 27.88 -9.50
C VAL A 461 -4.73 26.68 -9.39
N GLY A 462 -3.51 26.84 -9.90
CA GLY A 462 -2.37 26.03 -9.48
C GLY A 462 -2.16 26.28 -8.00
N LEU A 463 -2.88 25.55 -7.15
CA LEU A 463 -2.54 25.42 -5.73
C LEU A 463 -1.15 24.76 -5.65
N PRO A 464 -0.42 24.77 -4.52
CA PRO A 464 0.86 24.08 -4.31
C PRO A 464 0.76 22.64 -3.81
#